data_AF-A0A9C7LB41-F1
#
_entry.id   AF-A0A9C7LB41-F1
#
_cell.length_a   1.000
_cell.length_b   1.000
_cell.length_c   1.000
_cell.angle_alpha   90.00
_cell.angle_beta   90.00
_cell.angle_gamma   90.00
#
_symmetry.space_group_name_H-M   'P 1'
#
loop_
_entity.id
_entity.type
_entity.pdbx_description
1 polymer ?
#
loop_
_entity_poly.entity_id
_entity_poly.type
_entity_poly.pdbx_seq_one_letter_code
_entity_poly.pdbx_strand_id
1 'polypeptide(L)'
;MKKFFGALVLLLICYIVLFDLKHGTLPHSSEKTSETVITAKSVELSFFEEKVKAGDTVLTIVENRLEAPIPVSITEIVTDFKALNEGVSPENIQIGKSYLFPDYLK
;
A
#
# COMPACT_ATOMS: atom_id res chain seq x y z
N MET A 1 40.40 1.18 -33.65
CA MET A 1 39.28 0.23 -33.42
C MET A 1 39.02 -0.09 -31.94
N LYS A 2 40.04 -0.29 -31.08
CA LYS A 2 39.84 -0.55 -29.63
C LYS A 2 39.24 0.61 -28.81
N LYS A 3 39.51 1.86 -29.19
CA LYS A 3 38.95 3.08 -28.57
C LYS A 3 37.45 3.25 -28.83
N PHE A 4 36.99 2.85 -30.02
CA PHE A 4 35.58 2.88 -30.41
C PHE A 4 34.76 1.84 -29.64
N PHE A 5 35.33 0.66 -29.43
CA PHE A 5 34.70 -0.38 -28.61
C PHE A 5 34.50 0.08 -27.15
N GLY A 6 35.50 0.76 -26.57
CA GLY A 6 35.37 1.34 -25.23
C GLY A 6 34.27 2.40 -25.14
N ALA A 7 34.14 3.27 -26.15
CA ALA A 7 33.08 4.26 -26.21
C ALA A 7 31.68 3.64 -26.31
N LEU A 8 31.53 2.55 -27.08
CA LEU A 8 30.27 1.82 -27.20
C LEU A 8 29.87 1.16 -25.87
N VAL A 9 30.82 0.55 -25.16
CA VAL A 9 30.58 -0.04 -23.84
C VAL A 9 30.21 1.03 -22.81
N LEU A 10 30.89 2.18 -22.82
CA LEU A 10 30.55 3.30 -21.94
C LEU A 10 29.11 3.79 -22.17
N LEU A 11 28.71 3.92 -23.44
CA LEU A 11 27.36 4.38 -23.80
C LEU A 11 26.28 3.36 -23.36
N LEU A 12 26.57 2.06 -23.50
CA LEU A 12 25.69 1.00 -23.00
C LEU A 12 25.53 1.06 -21.46
N ILE A 13 26.62 1.26 -20.72
CA ILE A 13 26.57 1.38 -19.25
C ILE A 13 25.73 2.59 -18.85
N CYS A 14 25.96 3.76 -19.48
CA CYS A 14 25.14 4.95 -19.23
C CYS A 14 23.66 4.71 -19.54
N TYR A 15 23.35 4.00 -20.63
CA TYR A 15 21.97 3.66 -20.98
C TYR A 15 21.30 2.80 -19.91
N ILE A 16 21.98 1.76 -19.40
CA ILE A 16 21.44 0.88 -18.36
C ILE A 16 21.19 1.66 -17.06
N VAL A 17 22.14 2.51 -16.64
CA VAL A 17 21.98 3.36 -15.44
C VAL A 17 20.80 4.32 -15.60
N LEU A 18 20.65 4.96 -16.77
CA LEU A 18 19.51 5.83 -17.03
C LEU A 18 18.18 5.06 -17.08
N PHE A 19 18.19 3.84 -17.61
CA PHE A 19 17.00 2.99 -17.65
C PHE A 19 16.57 2.58 -16.23
N ASP A 20 17.51 2.15 -15.38
CA ASP A 20 17.26 1.78 -13.99
C ASP A 20 16.78 2.97 -13.15
N LEU A 21 17.35 4.17 -13.37
CA LEU A 21 16.91 5.40 -12.70
C LEU A 21 15.54 5.91 -13.18
N LYS A 22 15.18 5.73 -14.45
CA LYS A 22 13.89 6.17 -15.00
C LYS A 22 12.77 5.18 -14.73
N HIS A 23 13.08 3.88 -14.79
CA HIS A 23 12.16 2.80 -14.47
C HIS A 23 12.45 2.32 -13.05
N GLY A 24 12.06 3.13 -12.08
CA GLY A 24 12.09 2.72 -10.68
C GLY A 24 11.34 1.40 -10.49
N THR A 25 11.93 0.51 -9.70
CA THR A 25 11.36 -0.82 -9.36
C THR A 25 10.16 -0.74 -8.42
N LEU A 26 9.84 0.46 -7.93
CA LEU A 26 8.62 0.72 -7.17
C LEU A 26 7.45 0.80 -8.14
N PRO A 27 6.32 0.11 -7.85
CA PRO A 27 5.13 0.22 -8.69
C PRO A 27 4.75 1.71 -8.76
N HIS A 28 4.79 2.25 -9.98
CA HIS A 28 4.28 3.59 -10.25
C HIS A 28 2.78 3.51 -10.01
N SER A 29 2.35 3.85 -8.80
CA SER A 29 0.93 4.00 -8.49
C SER A 29 0.43 5.11 -9.39
N SER A 30 -0.24 4.73 -10.47
CA SER A 30 -1.11 5.64 -11.20
C SER A 30 -2.00 6.31 -10.15
N GLU A 31 -1.76 7.60 -9.90
CA GLU A 31 -2.67 8.45 -9.15
C GLU A 31 -3.95 8.55 -9.99
N LYS A 32 -4.76 7.50 -9.92
CA LYS A 32 -6.18 7.67 -10.14
C LYS A 32 -6.66 8.34 -8.87
N THR A 33 -6.72 9.66 -8.91
CA THR A 33 -7.67 10.45 -8.13
C THR A 33 -9.04 9.83 -8.37
N SER A 34 -9.37 8.85 -7.52
CA SER A 34 -10.71 8.34 -7.41
C SER A 34 -11.26 9.08 -6.22
N GLU A 35 -11.85 10.24 -6.50
CA GLU A 35 -13.04 10.68 -5.76
C GLU A 35 -14.10 9.61 -5.98
N THR A 36 -13.94 8.47 -5.30
CA THR A 36 -15.01 7.50 -5.18
C THR A 36 -15.54 7.73 -3.79
N VAL A 37 -16.65 8.44 -3.74
CA VAL A 37 -17.60 8.38 -2.64
C VAL A 37 -17.89 6.90 -2.43
N ILE A 38 -17.17 6.27 -1.48
CA ILE A 38 -17.36 4.88 -1.12
C ILE A 38 -18.70 4.84 -0.38
N THR A 39 -19.77 4.56 -1.12
CA THR A 39 -21.00 4.07 -0.54
C THR A 39 -20.66 2.71 0.05
N ALA A 40 -20.24 2.72 1.32
CA ALA A 40 -20.17 1.52 2.14
C ALA A 40 -21.57 0.88 2.08
N LYS A 41 -21.67 -0.21 1.31
CA LYS A 41 -22.79 -1.13 1.37
C LYS A 41 -23.02 -1.42 2.85
N SER A 42 -24.24 -1.19 3.34
CA SER A 42 -24.63 -1.24 4.75
C SER A 42 -24.13 -2.51 5.46
N VAL A 43 -22.91 -2.43 5.99
CA VAL A 43 -22.42 -3.35 6.99
C VAL A 43 -22.34 -2.51 8.26
N GLU A 44 -23.00 -2.95 9.34
CA GLU A 44 -22.95 -2.33 10.67
C GLU A 44 -21.53 -2.37 11.31
N LEU A 45 -20.48 -2.60 10.53
CA LEU A 45 -19.10 -2.57 11.00
C LEU A 45 -18.70 -1.11 11.19
N SER A 46 -18.28 -0.77 12.41
CA SER A 46 -17.62 0.50 12.68
C SER A 46 -16.26 0.52 11.99
N PHE A 47 -15.89 1.65 11.41
CA PHE A 47 -14.65 1.79 10.67
C PHE A 47 -14.06 3.19 10.82
N PHE A 48 -12.77 3.32 10.52
CA PHE A 48 -12.07 4.59 10.40
C PHE A 48 -11.16 4.60 9.17
N GLU A 49 -10.92 5.77 8.61
CA GLU A 49 -9.99 5.93 7.49
C GLU A 49 -8.59 6.31 8.03
N GLU A 50 -7.56 5.61 7.57
CA GLU A 50 -6.17 5.97 7.88
C GLU A 50 -5.25 5.82 6.66
N LYS A 51 -4.27 6.72 6.55
CA LYS A 51 -3.25 6.72 5.51
C LYS A 51 -2.04 5.91 5.98
N VAL A 52 -1.71 4.87 5.21
CA VAL A 52 -0.61 3.94 5.51
C VAL A 52 0.74 4.65 5.42
N LYS A 53 1.56 4.54 6.48
CA LYS A 53 2.93 5.04 6.56
C LYS A 53 3.92 3.88 6.41
N ALA A 54 5.21 4.23 6.26
CA ALA A 54 6.25 3.24 6.16
C ALA A 54 6.37 2.43 7.46
N GLY A 55 6.32 1.11 7.35
CA GLY A 55 6.37 0.19 8.49
C GLY A 55 5.00 -0.15 9.11
N ASP A 56 3.92 0.49 8.65
CA ASP A 56 2.58 0.16 9.11
C ASP A 56 2.12 -1.19 8.56
N THR A 57 1.33 -1.89 9.37
CA THR A 57 0.55 -3.06 8.98
C THR A 57 -0.91 -2.82 9.35
N VAL A 58 -1.82 -3.60 8.77
CA VAL A 58 -3.24 -3.57 9.18
C VAL A 58 -3.38 -3.81 10.68
N LEU A 59 -2.59 -4.74 11.24
CA LEU A 59 -2.63 -5.06 12.66
C LEU A 59 -2.19 -3.87 13.52
N THR A 60 -1.02 -3.30 13.23
CA THR A 60 -0.47 -2.19 14.03
C THR A 60 -1.35 -0.94 13.96
N ILE A 61 -1.99 -0.67 12.82
CA ILE A 61 -2.94 0.45 12.69
C ILE A 61 -4.15 0.25 13.61
N VAL A 62 -4.73 -0.95 13.61
CA VAL A 62 -5.88 -1.30 14.48
C VAL A 62 -5.48 -1.30 15.96
N GLU A 63 -4.29 -1.81 16.30
CA GLU A 63 -3.74 -1.78 17.66
C GLU A 63 -3.54 -0.35 18.17
N ASN A 64 -2.91 0.50 17.35
CA ASN A 64 -2.66 1.90 17.68
C ASN A 64 -3.96 2.68 17.90
N ARG A 65 -5.03 2.33 17.15
CA ARG A 65 -6.36 2.93 17.33
C ARG A 65 -7.03 2.51 18.64
N LEU A 66 -6.88 1.24 19.03
CA LEU A 66 -7.51 0.69 20.23
C LEU A 66 -6.84 1.14 21.53
N GLU A 67 -5.52 1.40 21.49
CA GLU A 67 -4.67 1.63 22.69
C GLU A 67 -4.80 0.50 23.75
N ALA A 68 -5.28 -0.67 23.33
CA ALA A 68 -5.61 -1.81 24.17
C ALA A 68 -5.45 -3.12 23.36
N PRO A 69 -5.39 -4.30 24.02
CA PRO A 69 -5.35 -5.57 23.31
C PRO A 69 -6.57 -5.75 22.41
N ILE A 70 -6.34 -6.26 21.20
CA ILE A 70 -7.42 -6.50 20.24
C ILE A 70 -8.37 -7.58 20.77
N PRO A 71 -9.69 -7.32 20.84
CA PRO A 71 -10.66 -8.25 21.42
C PRO A 71 -11.07 -9.40 20.47
N VAL A 72 -10.60 -9.38 19.23
CA VAL A 72 -10.96 -10.32 18.16
C VAL A 72 -9.74 -11.08 17.63
N SER A 73 -10.00 -12.14 16.86
CA SER A 73 -8.93 -12.91 16.22
C SER A 73 -8.31 -12.17 15.04
N ILE A 74 -7.05 -12.49 14.69
CA ILE A 74 -6.38 -11.93 13.50
C ILE A 74 -7.20 -12.22 12.23
N THR A 75 -7.79 -13.41 12.11
CA THR A 75 -8.60 -13.80 10.96
C THR A 75 -9.82 -12.89 10.78
N GLU A 76 -10.42 -12.44 11.87
CA GLU A 76 -11.55 -11.51 11.86
C GLU A 76 -11.12 -10.14 11.35
N ILE A 77 -10.02 -9.58 11.88
CA ILE A 77 -9.44 -8.31 11.41
C ILE A 77 -9.15 -8.36 9.90
N VAL A 78 -8.56 -9.45 9.42
CA VAL A 78 -8.26 -9.65 7.99
C VAL A 78 -9.54 -9.67 7.17
N THR A 79 -10.59 -10.32 7.66
CA THR A 79 -11.88 -10.45 6.95
C THR A 79 -12.60 -9.12 6.90
N ASP A 80 -12.64 -8.39 8.01
CA ASP A 80 -13.28 -7.08 8.12
C ASP A 80 -12.56 -6.05 7.26
N PHE A 81 -11.22 -6.01 7.31
CA PHE A 81 -10.42 -5.14 6.45
C PHE A 81 -10.70 -5.40 4.96
N LYS A 82 -10.73 -6.67 4.54
CA LYS A 82 -11.06 -7.04 3.17
C LYS A 82 -12.47 -6.61 2.80
N ALA A 83 -13.44 -6.80 3.69
CA ALA A 83 -14.83 -6.40 3.45
C ALA A 83 -14.96 -4.88 3.26
N LEU A 84 -14.20 -4.09 4.02
CA LEU A 84 -14.18 -2.63 3.94
C LEU A 84 -13.46 -2.08 2.70
N ASN A 85 -12.52 -2.84 2.11
CA ASN A 85 -11.66 -2.37 1.01
C ASN A 85 -11.77 -3.24 -0.25
N GLU A 86 -12.98 -3.65 -0.64
CA GLU A 86 -13.23 -4.37 -1.91
C GLU A 86 -12.38 -5.65 -2.10
N GLY A 87 -12.04 -6.33 -0.99
CA GLY A 87 -11.25 -7.55 -1.00
C GLY A 87 -9.73 -7.35 -1.04
N VAL A 88 -9.23 -6.11 -0.92
CA VAL A 88 -7.79 -5.85 -0.80
C VAL A 88 -7.22 -6.60 0.40
N SER A 89 -6.22 -7.46 0.15
CA SER A 89 -5.55 -8.16 1.23
C SER A 89 -4.64 -7.24 2.07
N PRO A 90 -4.53 -7.47 3.39
CA PRO A 90 -3.64 -6.73 4.29
C PRO A 90 -2.19 -6.63 3.84
N GLU A 91 -1.66 -7.67 3.18
CA GLU A 91 -0.30 -7.70 2.66
C GLU A 91 -0.07 -6.81 1.42
N ASN A 92 -1.14 -6.32 0.80
CA ASN A 92 -1.09 -5.52 -0.42
C ASN A 92 -1.32 -4.01 -0.19
N ILE A 93 -1.37 -3.57 1.06
CA ILE A 93 -1.51 -2.15 1.39
C ILE A 93 -0.29 -1.36 0.89
N GLN A 94 -0.53 -0.12 0.45
CA GLN A 94 0.50 0.71 -0.15
C GLN A 94 0.76 1.95 0.71
N ILE A 95 2.04 2.23 0.96
CA ILE A 95 2.48 3.46 1.63
C ILE A 95 1.92 4.67 0.88
N GLY A 96 1.31 5.59 1.63
CA GLY A 96 0.73 6.80 1.09
C GLY A 96 -0.71 6.68 0.58
N LYS A 97 -1.31 5.49 0.59
CA LYS A 97 -2.75 5.31 0.31
C LYS A 97 -3.57 5.25 1.60
N SER A 98 -4.79 5.75 1.52
CA SER A 98 -5.79 5.61 2.58
C SER A 98 -6.60 4.33 2.36
N TYR A 99 -6.94 3.67 3.46
CA TYR A 99 -7.83 2.51 3.50
C TYR A 99 -8.78 2.66 4.68
N LEU A 100 -9.88 1.90 4.65
CA LEU A 100 -10.82 1.79 5.75
C LEU A 100 -10.39 0.64 6.67
N PHE A 101 -10.20 0.91 7.95
CA PHE A 101 -9.82 -0.07 8.95
C PHE A 101 -11.01 -0.35 9.88
N PRO A 102 -11.20 -1.60 10.34
CA PRO A 102 -12.26 -1.91 11.28
C PRO A 102 -11.99 -1.22 12.63
N ASP A 103 -13.02 -0.60 13.19
CA ASP A 103 -12.98 0.03 14.49
C ASP A 103 -13.67 -0.85 15.53
N TYR A 104 -12.90 -1.28 16.53
CA TYR A 104 -13.39 -2.10 17.64
C TYR A 104 -13.51 -1.32 18.95
N LEU A 105 -13.36 0.01 18.92
CA LEU A 105 -13.68 0.88 20.05
C LEU A 105 -15.19 0.78 20.33
N LYS A 106 -15.55 0.12 21.43
CA LYS A 106 -16.91 0.05 21.96
C LYS A 106 -17.02 0.86 23.24
#